data_AF-A0A8S0TNY2-F1
#
_entry.id   AF-A0A8S0TNY2-F1
#
_cell.length_a   1.000
_cell.length_b   1.000
_cell.length_c   1.000
_cell.angle_alpha   90.00
_cell.angle_beta   90.00
_cell.angle_gamma   90.00
#
_symmetry.space_group_name_H-M   'P 1'
#
loop_
_entity.id
_entity.type
_entity.pdbx_description
1 polymer ?
#
loop_
_entity_poly.entity_id
_entity_poly.type
_entity_poly.pdbx_seq_one_letter_code
_entity_poly.pdbx_strand_id
1 'polypeptide(L)'
;MKPLAAVRNARVYHKLIPNVVSYENWTVIDGEHIELSDEYKQFLKERGHELQSKAGGAICQLIVQNLENSVDLGRKMIKNEVFRGILTAVSDPRKDGKPAAI
;
A
#
# COMPACT_ATOMS: atom_id res chain seq x y z
N MET A 1 3.97 -8.22 4.03
CA MET A 1 4.54 -7.31 3.01
C MET A 1 5.25 -6.17 3.70
N LYS A 2 6.31 -5.60 3.12
CA LYS A 2 6.90 -4.34 3.64
C LYS A 2 5.89 -3.18 3.44
N PRO A 3 5.86 -2.16 4.31
CA PRO A 3 4.88 -1.06 4.23
C PRO A 3 4.83 -0.39 2.85
N LEU A 4 5.98 -0.09 2.24
CA LEU A 4 6.04 0.50 0.90
C LEU A 4 5.41 -0.40 -0.17
N ALA A 5 5.71 -1.70 -0.12
CA ALA A 5 5.13 -2.66 -1.06
C ALA A 5 3.60 -2.73 -0.90
N ALA A 6 3.08 -2.69 0.33
CA ALA A 6 1.63 -2.70 0.57
C ALA A 6 0.92 -1.49 -0.06
N VAL A 7 1.52 -0.29 0.02
CA VAL A 7 0.95 0.92 -0.60
C VAL A 7 1.12 0.91 -2.12
N ARG A 8 2.26 0.44 -2.65
CA ARG A 8 2.53 0.45 -4.10
C ARG A 8 1.73 -0.59 -4.90
N ASN A 9 1.33 -1.69 -4.28
CA ASN A 9 0.63 -2.77 -4.99
C ASN A 9 -0.61 -2.26 -5.74
N ALA A 10 -0.85 -2.86 -6.92
CA ALA A 10 -2.03 -2.58 -7.72
C ALA A 10 -3.30 -2.98 -6.97
N ARG A 11 -4.33 -2.13 -7.08
CA ARG A 11 -5.58 -2.27 -6.36
C ARG A 11 -6.70 -2.69 -7.30
N VAL A 12 -7.63 -3.43 -6.72
CA VAL A 12 -8.84 -3.91 -7.38
C VAL A 12 -10.04 -3.36 -6.61
N TYR A 13 -11.04 -2.89 -7.34
CA TYR A 13 -12.25 -2.28 -6.81
C TYR A 13 -13.46 -2.98 -7.40
N HIS A 14 -14.41 -3.36 -6.56
CA HIS A 14 -15.73 -3.78 -6.99
C HIS A 14 -16.74 -3.19 -6.03
N LYS A 15 -17.86 -2.75 -6.56
CA LYS A 15 -19.07 -2.47 -5.80
C LYS A 15 -20.18 -3.24 -6.47
N LEU A 16 -21.16 -3.74 -5.71
CA LEU A 16 -22.22 -4.59 -6.23
C LEU A 16 -22.86 -4.05 -7.52
N ILE A 17 -23.13 -2.74 -7.57
CA ILE A 17 -23.67 -2.05 -8.75
C ILE A 17 -22.76 -0.85 -9.11
N PRO A 18 -22.23 -0.76 -10.35
CA PRO A 18 -22.36 -1.74 -11.42
C PRO A 18 -21.51 -2.99 -11.13
N ASN A 19 -21.96 -4.15 -11.61
CA ASN A 19 -21.29 -5.43 -11.38
C ASN A 19 -20.04 -5.59 -12.27
N VAL A 20 -19.04 -4.75 -12.05
CA VAL A 20 -17.77 -4.71 -12.79
C VAL A 20 -16.63 -4.63 -11.79
N VAL A 21 -15.57 -5.42 -12.04
CA VAL A 21 -14.32 -5.34 -11.28
C VAL A 21 -13.41 -4.33 -11.97
N SER A 22 -13.23 -3.15 -11.37
CA SER A 22 -12.22 -2.21 -11.83
C SER A 22 -10.85 -2.59 -11.27
N TYR A 23 -9.80 -2.48 -12.07
CA TYR A 23 -8.42 -2.68 -11.63
C TYR A 23 -7.55 -1.50 -12.04
N GLU A 24 -6.49 -1.24 -11.28
CA GLU A 24 -5.53 -0.20 -11.65
C GLU A 24 -4.73 -0.60 -12.88
N ASN A 25 -4.65 0.35 -13.80
CA ASN A 25 -3.69 0.42 -14.89
C ASN A 25 -3.33 1.91 -14.99
N TRP A 26 -2.25 2.30 -14.32
CA TRP A 26 -1.93 3.71 -14.10
C TRP A 26 -0.42 3.95 -14.10
N THR A 27 0.04 4.79 -15.02
CA THR A 27 1.36 5.43 -14.93
C THR A 27 1.27 6.66 -14.04
N VAL A 28 1.93 6.63 -12.88
CA VAL A 28 1.89 7.68 -11.87
C VAL A 28 2.90 8.81 -12.17
N ILE A 29 2.92 9.85 -11.32
CA ILE A 29 3.64 11.12 -11.56
C ILE A 29 5.16 10.92 -11.74
N ASP A 30 5.75 9.96 -11.04
CA ASP A 30 7.18 9.63 -11.14
C ASP A 30 7.53 8.71 -12.33
N GLY A 31 6.55 8.38 -13.17
CA GLY A 31 6.70 7.51 -14.32
C GLY A 31 6.57 6.01 -14.02
N GLU A 32 6.38 5.60 -12.77
CA GLU A 32 6.12 4.20 -12.42
C GLU A 32 4.78 3.74 -13.01
N HIS A 33 4.78 2.58 -13.66
CA HIS A 33 3.55 1.93 -14.11
C HIS A 33 3.07 0.92 -13.07
N ILE A 34 1.86 1.17 -12.53
CA ILE A 34 1.21 0.29 -11.58
C ILE A 34 0.00 -0.35 -12.26
N GLU A 35 0.09 -1.65 -12.50
CA GLU A 35 -0.99 -2.42 -13.11
C GLU A 35 -1.19 -3.76 -12.40
N LEU A 36 -2.43 -4.24 -12.36
CA LEU A 36 -2.72 -5.62 -11.99
C LEU A 36 -1.99 -6.58 -12.95
N SER A 37 -1.43 -7.68 -12.46
CA SER A 37 -0.77 -8.64 -13.34
C SER A 37 -1.76 -9.33 -14.27
N ASP A 38 -1.29 -9.76 -15.45
CA ASP A 38 -2.13 -10.47 -16.41
C ASP A 38 -2.61 -11.83 -15.88
N GLU A 39 -1.82 -12.49 -15.04
CA GLU A 39 -2.19 -13.72 -14.33
C GLU A 39 -3.46 -13.50 -13.47
N TYR A 40 -3.51 -12.41 -12.70
CA TYR A 40 -4.69 -12.08 -11.89
C TYR A 40 -5.87 -11.63 -12.75
N LYS A 41 -5.64 -10.89 -13.84
CA LYS A 41 -6.71 -10.55 -14.80
C LYS A 41 -7.34 -11.81 -15.39
N GLN A 42 -6.51 -12.77 -15.80
CA GLN A 42 -6.97 -14.03 -16.38
C GLN A 42 -7.75 -14.86 -15.35
N PHE A 43 -7.21 -15.00 -14.13
CA PHE A 43 -7.88 -15.70 -13.03
C PHE A 43 -9.30 -15.19 -12.76
N LEU A 44 -9.51 -13.87 -12.83
CA LEU A 44 -10.81 -13.24 -12.62
C LEU A 44 -11.75 -13.47 -13.81
N LYS A 45 -11.25 -13.33 -15.06
CA LYS A 45 -12.03 -13.56 -16.28
C LYS A 45 -12.55 -15.01 -16.36
N GLU A 46 -11.72 -15.98 -16.00
CA GLU A 46 -12.10 -17.41 -15.96
C GLU A 46 -13.23 -17.70 -14.98
N ARG A 47 -13.46 -16.83 -13.99
CA ARG A 47 -14.55 -16.91 -13.02
C ARG A 47 -15.77 -16.08 -13.40
N GLY A 48 -15.79 -15.52 -14.61
CA GLY A 48 -16.91 -14.75 -15.14
C GLY A 48 -16.96 -13.30 -14.68
N HIS A 49 -15.89 -12.76 -14.09
CA HIS A 49 -15.84 -11.33 -13.75
C HIS A 49 -15.58 -10.47 -15.00
N GLU A 50 -16.41 -9.44 -15.18
CA GLU A 50 -16.14 -8.36 -16.13
C GLU A 50 -15.08 -7.43 -15.55
N LEU A 51 -14.02 -7.16 -16.32
CA LEU A 51 -12.90 -6.32 -15.89
C LEU A 51 -12.86 -4.99 -16.63
N GLN A 52 -12.59 -3.91 -15.89
CA GLN A 52 -12.39 -2.58 -16.45
C GLN A 52 -11.10 -1.95 -15.94
N SER A 53 -10.22 -1.50 -16.83
CA SER A 53 -9.01 -0.77 -16.43
C SER A 53 -9.37 0.63 -15.90
N LYS A 54 -8.55 1.14 -14.96
CA LYS A 54 -8.77 2.44 -14.34
C LYS A 54 -7.43 3.14 -14.07
N ALA A 55 -7.26 4.32 -14.66
CA ALA A 55 -6.13 5.21 -14.40
C ALA A 55 -6.47 6.19 -13.25
N GLY A 56 -6.66 5.65 -12.05
CA GLY A 56 -7.03 6.43 -10.87
C GLY A 56 -7.64 5.56 -9.78
N GLY A 57 -7.64 6.04 -8.53
CA GLY A 57 -8.12 5.25 -7.42
C GLY A 57 -7.89 5.90 -6.06
N ALA A 58 -7.84 5.07 -5.02
CA ALA A 58 -7.50 5.53 -3.69
C ALA A 58 -6.04 6.03 -3.64
N ILE A 59 -5.75 6.92 -2.70
CA ILE A 59 -4.40 7.41 -2.39
C ILE A 59 -4.21 7.20 -0.90
N CYS A 60 -3.29 6.33 -0.50
CA CYS A 60 -3.11 5.90 0.89
C CYS A 60 -1.87 6.54 1.53
N GLN A 61 -2.04 7.16 2.69
CA GLN A 61 -0.92 7.54 3.56
C GLN A 61 -0.90 6.57 4.73
N LEU A 62 0.25 5.93 4.97
CA LEU A 62 0.36 4.82 5.92
C LEU A 62 1.50 5.09 6.91
N ILE A 63 1.23 4.88 8.19
CA ILE A 63 2.25 4.81 9.24
C ILE A 63 2.11 3.45 9.92
N VAL A 64 3.21 2.70 9.98
CA VAL A 64 3.27 1.41 10.68
C VAL A 64 4.24 1.52 11.84
N GLN A 65 3.81 1.10 13.02
CA GLN A 65 4.68 0.91 14.17
C GLN A 65 5.13 -0.55 14.23
N ASN A 66 6.43 -0.80 14.04
CA ASN A 66 7.01 -2.12 14.21
C ASN A 66 7.48 -2.28 15.67
N LEU A 67 6.83 -3.19 16.40
CA LEU A 67 7.14 -3.51 17.80
C LEU A 67 8.10 -4.70 17.98
N GLU A 68 8.61 -5.30 16.90
CA GLU A 68 9.60 -6.38 16.99
C GLU A 68 11.02 -5.84 17.06
N ASN A 69 11.25 -4.66 16.48
CA ASN A 69 12.52 -3.95 16.53
C ASN A 69 12.49 -2.93 17.65
N SER A 70 12.96 -3.30 18.84
CA SER A 70 13.19 -2.32 19.92
C SER A 70 14.29 -1.36 19.50
N VAL A 71 14.07 -0.06 19.65
CA VAL A 71 15.14 0.93 19.51
C VAL A 71 16.10 0.74 20.69
N ASP A 72 17.38 0.45 20.42
CA ASP A 72 18.41 0.40 21.48
C ASP A 72 18.64 1.83 22.01
N LEU A 73 18.12 2.11 23.19
CA LEU A 73 18.23 3.41 23.87
C LEU A 73 19.46 3.48 24.79
N GLY A 74 20.34 2.47 24.77
CA GLY A 74 21.49 2.37 25.66
C GLY A 74 21.12 2.12 27.14
N ARG A 75 22.10 2.29 28.05
CA ARG A 75 22.03 1.94 29.50
C ARG A 75 21.10 2.83 30.35
N LYS A 76 19.90 3.16 29.87
CA LYS A 76 18.85 3.87 30.62
C LYS A 76 17.54 3.08 30.68
N MET A 77 17.68 1.76 30.75
CA MET A 77 16.61 0.79 30.94
C MET A 77 16.20 0.79 32.43
N ILE A 78 15.33 1.75 32.79
CA ILE A 78 14.71 1.87 34.11
C ILE A 78 13.41 1.06 34.06
N LYS A 79 13.20 0.20 35.06
CA LYS A 79 12.19 -0.85 35.30
C LYS A 79 10.69 -0.60 34.97
N ASN A 80 10.30 0.50 34.31
CA ASN A 80 8.93 0.82 33.89
C ASN A 80 8.82 0.98 32.35
N GLU A 81 9.36 0.03 31.60
CA GLU A 81 9.73 0.22 30.19
C GLU A 81 8.54 0.25 29.24
N VAL A 82 8.18 1.45 28.77
CA VAL A 82 7.34 1.62 27.59
C VAL A 82 8.12 1.10 26.39
N PHE A 83 7.63 0.01 25.79
CA PHE A 83 8.21 -0.56 24.58
C PHE A 83 8.20 0.49 23.45
N ARG A 84 9.37 0.81 22.88
CA ARG A 84 9.51 1.76 21.77
C ARG A 84 9.84 1.03 20.47
N GLY A 85 8.85 0.95 19.59
CA GLY A 85 9.01 0.43 18.22
C GLY A 85 9.51 1.48 17.22
N ILE A 86 9.82 1.01 16.01
CA ILE A 86 10.21 1.87 14.87
C ILE A 86 8.97 2.27 14.09
N LEU A 87 8.81 3.57 13.80
CA LEU A 87 7.79 4.07 12.89
C LEU A 87 8.29 4.07 11.44
N THR A 88 7.53 3.45 10.55
CA THR A 88 7.72 3.54 9.09
C THR A 88 6.56 4.28 8.49
N ALA A 89 6.82 5.47 7.93
CA ALA A 89 5.84 6.26 7.20
C ALA A 89 6.01 6.07 5.69
N VAL A 90 4.90 5.96 4.98
CA VAL A 90 4.84 5.74 3.53
C VAL A 90 3.80 6.66 2.93
N SER A 91 4.20 7.40 1.90
CA SER A 91 3.28 8.13 1.02
C SER A 91 3.03 7.34 -0.26
N ASP A 92 1.77 7.35 -0.72
CA ASP A 92 1.42 6.75 -2.00
C ASP A 92 2.15 7.43 -3.18
N PRO A 93 2.84 6.69 -4.06
CA PRO A 93 3.46 7.29 -5.25
C PRO A 93 2.43 7.91 -6.21
N ARG A 94 1.16 7.50 -6.12
CA ARG A 94 0.06 8.03 -6.94
C ARG A 94 -0.17 9.55 -6.79
N LYS A 95 0.40 10.20 -5.77
CA LYS A 95 0.21 11.64 -5.50
C LYS A 95 1.50 12.41 -5.14
N ASP A 96 2.68 11.82 -5.34
CA ASP A 96 3.98 12.43 -5.02
C ASP A 96 4.08 13.00 -3.57
N GLY A 97 3.43 12.32 -2.62
CA GLY A 97 3.54 12.67 -1.20
C GLY A 97 4.91 12.29 -0.65
N LYS A 98 5.37 12.98 0.39
CA LYS A 98 6.65 12.70 1.06
C LYS A 98 6.43 12.55 2.57
N PRO A 99 6.74 11.39 3.16
CA PRO A 99 6.69 11.24 4.61
C PRO A 99 7.80 12.07 5.26
N ALA A 100 7.57 12.53 6.49
CA ALA A 100 8.54 13.28 7.29
C ALA A 100 8.48 12.84 8.76
N ALA A 101 9.57 13.06 9.49
CA ALA A 101 9.69 12.79 10.92
C ALA A 101 10.62 13.84 11.57
N ILE A 102 10.52 14.02 12.89
CA ILE A 102 11.38 14.87 13.73
C ILE A 102 12.10 13.97 14.74
#